data_AF-A0A4Z9MFL8-F1
#
_entry.id   AF-A0A4Z9MFL8-F1
#
_cell.length_a   1.000
_cell.length_b   1.000
_cell.length_c   1.000
_cell.angle_alpha   90.00
_cell.angle_beta   90.00
_cell.angle_gamma   90.00
#
_symmetry.space_group_name_H-M   'P 1'
#
loop_
_entity.id
_entity.type
_entity.pdbx_description
1 polymer ?
#
loop_
_entity_poly.entity_id
_entity_poly.type
_entity_poly.pdbx_seq_one_letter_code
_entity_poly.pdbx_strand_id
1 'polypeptide(L)'
;LMPPSAASDFVNALQKAWRSGDRLRGSTSDLVTMIKTMSGITLDPGLSPRGTWPTDSGSAAKQKMQRNMIAAAIRTTAISTAVHAVTTLKQPRDVPDVRGVN
;
A
#
# COMPACT_ATOMS: atom_id res chain seq x y z
N LEU A 1 26.37 -0.10 2.27
CA LEU A 1 25.45 0.96 1.82
C LEU A 1 24.43 0.30 0.89
N MET A 2 23.16 0.21 1.26
CA MET A 2 22.12 -0.20 0.29
C MET A 2 21.95 0.92 -0.74
N PRO A 3 21.69 0.59 -2.02
CA PRO A 3 21.71 1.58 -3.07
C PRO A 3 20.52 2.54 -2.94
N PRO A 4 20.69 3.82 -3.31
CA PRO A 4 19.64 4.84 -3.31
C PRO A 4 18.50 4.58 -4.30
N SER A 5 18.59 3.53 -5.14
CA SER A 5 17.58 3.15 -6.13
C SER A 5 16.28 2.66 -5.49
N ALA A 6 16.33 1.66 -4.60
CA ALA A 6 15.13 1.04 -4.03
C ALA A 6 14.26 2.04 -3.24
N ALA A 7 14.88 2.99 -2.51
CA ALA A 7 14.14 4.01 -1.77
C ALA A 7 13.48 5.03 -2.72
N SER A 8 14.15 5.40 -3.81
CA SER A 8 13.63 6.34 -4.80
C SER A 8 12.49 5.71 -5.61
N ASP A 9 12.65 4.46 -6.04
CA ASP A 9 11.62 3.68 -6.73
C ASP A 9 10.39 3.50 -5.84
N PHE A 10 10.61 3.24 -4.55
CA PHE A 10 9.56 3.18 -3.54
C PHE A 10 8.80 4.51 -3.40
N VAL A 11 9.49 5.64 -3.22
CA VAL A 11 8.87 6.97 -3.11
C VAL A 11 8.09 7.32 -4.37
N ASN A 12 8.63 6.98 -5.55
CA ASN A 12 7.96 7.16 -6.82
C ASN A 12 6.68 6.32 -6.94
N ALA A 13 6.72 5.06 -6.50
CA ALA A 13 5.54 4.19 -6.45
C ALA A 13 4.46 4.75 -5.50
N LEU A 14 4.88 5.22 -4.32
CA LEU A 14 3.98 5.86 -3.35
C LEU A 14 3.31 7.11 -3.94
N GLN A 15 4.07 8.02 -4.54
CA GLN A 15 3.52 9.23 -5.16
C GLN A 15 2.54 8.91 -6.29
N LYS A 16 2.82 7.90 -7.12
CA LYS A 16 1.90 7.44 -8.16
C LYS A 16 0.59 6.93 -7.56
N ALA A 17 0.67 6.15 -6.49
CA ALA A 17 -0.49 5.61 -5.79
C ALA A 17 -1.37 6.73 -5.22
N TRP A 18 -0.78 7.72 -4.56
CA TRP A 18 -1.51 8.90 -4.04
C TRP A 18 -2.22 9.70 -5.15
N ARG A 19 -1.53 9.95 -6.27
CA ARG A 19 -2.13 10.63 -7.43
C ARG A 19 -3.25 9.82 -8.07
N SER A 20 -3.15 8.49 -8.07
CA SER A 20 -4.24 7.64 -8.55
C SER A 20 -5.47 7.76 -7.66
N GLY A 21 -5.29 7.73 -6.32
CA GLY A 21 -6.34 7.91 -5.31
C GLY A 21 -7.21 9.15 -5.53
N ASP A 22 -6.56 10.28 -5.80
CA ASP A 22 -7.24 11.55 -6.11
C ASP A 22 -8.13 11.47 -7.37
N ARG A 23 -7.68 10.73 -8.40
CA ARG A 23 -8.42 10.53 -9.66
C ARG A 23 -9.54 9.49 -9.58
N LEU A 24 -9.52 8.60 -8.59
CA LEU A 24 -10.48 7.48 -8.48
C LEU A 24 -11.92 7.89 -8.25
N ARG A 25 -12.16 9.14 -7.82
CA ARG A 25 -13.52 9.63 -7.58
C ARG A 25 -14.43 9.49 -8.82
N GLY A 26 -13.89 9.17 -10.01
CA GLY A 26 -14.67 8.91 -11.24
C GLY A 26 -14.43 7.60 -12.02
N SER A 27 -13.51 6.68 -11.67
CA SER A 27 -13.12 5.54 -12.55
C SER A 27 -12.75 4.24 -11.81
N THR A 28 -13.40 3.12 -12.18
CA THR A 28 -13.21 1.79 -11.58
C THR A 28 -11.86 1.14 -11.95
N SER A 29 -11.37 1.33 -13.18
CA SER A 29 -10.09 0.76 -13.64
C SER A 29 -8.91 1.37 -12.87
N ASP A 30 -8.99 2.67 -12.61
CA ASP A 30 -7.99 3.35 -11.81
C ASP A 30 -8.02 2.84 -10.36
N LEU A 31 -9.20 2.50 -9.84
CA LEU A 31 -9.35 2.02 -8.47
C LEU A 31 -8.70 0.65 -8.28
N VAL A 32 -8.93 -0.27 -9.22
CA VAL A 32 -8.25 -1.56 -9.26
C VAL A 32 -6.73 -1.38 -9.37
N THR A 33 -6.28 -0.43 -10.18
CA THR A 33 -4.85 -0.11 -10.35
C THR A 33 -4.24 0.43 -9.06
N MET A 34 -4.95 1.30 -8.35
CA MET A 34 -4.51 1.80 -7.04
C MET A 34 -4.40 0.67 -6.02
N ILE A 35 -5.42 -0.20 -5.90
CA ILE A 35 -5.39 -1.33 -4.96
C ILE A 35 -4.18 -2.22 -5.25
N LYS A 36 -3.94 -2.59 -6.52
CA LYS A 36 -2.75 -3.36 -6.92
C LYS A 36 -1.45 -2.66 -6.55
N THR A 37 -1.37 -1.35 -6.74
CA THR A 37 -0.20 -0.55 -6.39
C THR A 37 0.03 -0.53 -4.88
N MET A 38 -1.01 -0.32 -4.07
CA MET A 38 -0.93 -0.32 -2.60
C MET A 38 -0.56 -1.71 -2.07
N SER A 39 -1.14 -2.77 -2.61
CA SER A 39 -0.74 -4.15 -2.30
C SER A 39 0.74 -4.39 -2.65
N GLY A 40 1.21 -3.92 -3.81
CA GLY A 40 2.62 -3.99 -4.19
C GLY A 40 3.55 -3.26 -3.21
N ILE A 41 3.18 -2.06 -2.77
CA ILE A 41 3.91 -1.30 -1.74
C ILE A 41 4.01 -2.10 -0.45
N THR A 42 2.93 -2.75 0.00
CA THR A 42 2.98 -3.52 1.26
C THR A 42 3.97 -4.69 1.21
N LEU A 43 4.18 -5.26 0.02
CA LEU A 43 5.04 -6.40 -0.25
C LEU A 43 6.48 -6.00 -0.64
N ASP A 44 6.78 -4.70 -0.71
CA ASP A 44 8.08 -4.22 -1.16
C ASP A 44 9.24 -4.71 -0.23
N PRO A 45 10.32 -5.30 -0.79
CA PRO A 45 11.47 -5.76 -0.02
C PRO A 45 12.24 -4.64 0.70
N GLY A 46 12.19 -3.41 0.19
CA GLY A 46 12.76 -2.22 0.84
C GLY A 46 12.05 -1.90 2.15
N LEU A 47 10.74 -2.16 2.22
CA LEU A 47 9.90 -1.99 3.40
C LEU A 47 9.84 -3.22 4.31
N SER A 48 10.55 -4.30 3.98
CA SER A 48 10.55 -5.49 4.83
C SER A 48 11.24 -5.24 6.17
N PRO A 49 10.67 -5.73 7.29
CA PRO A 49 11.22 -5.47 8.62
C PRO A 49 12.61 -6.09 8.69
N ARG A 50 13.59 -5.32 9.15
CA ARG A 50 14.97 -5.77 9.28
C ARG A 50 15.29 -6.06 10.74
N GLY A 51 15.83 -7.24 11.02
CA GLY A 51 16.29 -7.60 12.35
C GLY A 51 17.41 -6.69 12.86
N THR A 52 17.33 -6.30 14.13
CA THR A 52 18.43 -5.70 14.88
C THR A 52 19.17 -6.80 15.61
N TRP A 53 20.49 -6.85 15.44
CA TRP A 53 21.34 -7.87 16.08
C TRP A 53 22.10 -7.28 17.26
N PRO A 54 22.40 -8.06 18.31
CA PRO A 54 23.26 -7.60 19.41
C PRO A 54 24.67 -7.19 18.96
N THR A 55 25.14 -7.73 17.84
CA THR A 55 26.43 -7.40 17.21
C THR A 55 26.39 -6.14 16.34
N ASP A 56 25.22 -5.53 16.13
CA ASP A 56 25.13 -4.27 15.40
C ASP A 56 25.76 -3.14 16.22
N SER A 57 26.47 -2.23 15.56
CA SER A 57 26.88 -0.99 16.22
C SER A 57 25.65 -0.18 16.66
N GLY A 58 25.79 0.64 17.70
CA GLY A 58 24.68 1.47 18.21
C GLY A 58 24.05 2.37 17.13
N SER A 59 24.83 2.82 16.14
CA SER A 59 24.33 3.59 15.00
C SER A 59 23.59 2.72 13.98
N ALA A 60 24.09 1.53 13.68
CA ALA A 60 23.42 0.58 12.77
C ALA A 60 22.08 0.11 13.34
N ALA A 61 22.02 -0.19 14.64
CA ALA A 61 20.79 -0.57 15.33
C ALA A 61 19.73 0.55 15.26
N LYS A 62 20.11 1.79 15.58
CA LYS A 62 19.22 2.97 15.47
C LYS A 62 18.71 3.17 14.05
N GLN A 63 19.58 3.05 13.04
CA GLN A 63 19.18 3.20 11.64
C GLN A 63 18.20 2.12 11.19
N LYS A 64 18.41 0.86 11.62
CA LYS A 64 17.49 -0.25 11.34
C LYS A 64 16.13 -0.03 12.02
N MET A 65 16.12 0.39 13.28
CA MET A 65 14.87 0.71 14.01
C MET A 65 14.08 1.82 13.32
N GLN A 66 14.73 2.93 12.95
CA GLN A 66 14.06 4.03 12.24
C GLN A 66 13.49 3.58 10.89
N ARG A 67 14.24 2.80 10.11
CA ARG A 67 13.75 2.24 8.84
C ARG A 67 12.53 1.35 9.03
N ASN A 68 12.55 0.47 10.04
CA ASN A 68 11.41 -0.40 10.33
C ASN A 68 10.17 0.41 10.74
N MET A 69 10.34 1.47 11.53
CA MET A 69 9.24 2.33 11.93
C MET A 69 8.60 3.04 10.73
N ILE A 70 9.42 3.61 9.85
CA ILE A 70 8.95 4.24 8.60
C ILE A 70 8.23 3.21 7.73
N ALA A 71 8.82 2.02 7.58
CA ALA A 71 8.22 0.97 6.77
C ALA A 71 6.87 0.48 7.31
N ALA A 72 6.75 0.35 8.64
CA ALA A 72 5.49 -0.01 9.28
C ALA A 72 4.41 1.06 9.06
N ALA A 73 4.74 2.33 9.26
CA ALA A 73 3.80 3.44 9.04
C ALA A 73 3.25 3.46 7.60
N ILE A 74 4.12 3.20 6.63
CA ILE A 74 3.76 3.15 5.21
C ILE A 74 2.85 1.97 4.90
N ARG A 75 3.18 0.77 5.38
CA ARG A 75 2.35 -0.43 5.18
C ARG A 75 0.94 -0.25 5.75
N THR A 76 0.84 0.27 6.97
CA THR A 76 -0.45 0.55 7.61
C THR A 76 -1.25 1.57 6.82
N THR A 77 -0.61 2.64 6.34
CA THR A 77 -1.25 3.66 5.50
C THR A 77 -1.76 3.05 4.19
N ALA A 78 -0.93 2.27 3.48
CA ALA A 78 -1.29 1.64 2.23
C ALA A 78 -2.47 0.66 2.38
N ILE A 79 -2.47 -0.15 3.46
CA ILE A 79 -3.58 -1.05 3.80
C ILE A 79 -4.84 -0.22 4.08
N SER A 80 -4.75 0.82 4.91
CA SER A 80 -5.88 1.68 5.25
C SER A 80 -6.50 2.32 4.00
N THR A 81 -5.68 2.85 3.08
CA THR A 81 -6.15 3.40 1.81
C THR A 81 -6.78 2.33 0.91
N ALA A 82 -6.18 1.15 0.80
CA ALA A 82 -6.74 0.06 0.01
C ALA A 82 -8.11 -0.39 0.55
N VAL A 83 -8.23 -0.54 1.88
CA VAL A 83 -9.51 -0.86 2.54
C VAL A 83 -10.53 0.24 2.28
N HIS A 84 -10.15 1.51 2.48
CA HIS A 84 -11.05 2.64 2.22
C HIS A 84 -11.56 2.64 0.78
N ALA A 85 -10.67 2.40 -0.19
CA ALA A 85 -11.04 2.31 -1.60
C ALA A 85 -12.04 1.19 -1.87
N VAL A 86 -11.85 0.00 -1.29
CA VAL A 86 -12.80 -1.11 -1.41
C VAL A 86 -14.15 -0.74 -0.79
N THR A 87 -14.16 -0.13 0.40
CA THR A 87 -15.42 0.21 1.10
C THR A 87 -16.24 1.31 0.41
N THR A 88 -15.60 2.15 -0.41
CA THR A 88 -16.27 3.25 -1.11
C THR A 88 -16.77 2.88 -2.51
N LEU A 89 -16.46 1.66 -2.98
CA LEU A 89 -17.06 1.11 -4.19
C LEU A 89 -18.58 1.00 -4.01
N LYS A 90 -19.34 1.45 -5.01
CA LYS A 90 -20.79 1.17 -5.06
C LYS A 90 -20.98 -0.34 -5.03
N GLN A 91 -21.63 -0.85 -3.99
CA GLN A 91 -21.99 -2.24 -3.93
C GLN A 91 -22.94 -2.57 -5.10
N PRO A 92 -22.84 -3.78 -5.70
CA PRO A 92 -23.83 -4.24 -6.65
C PRO A 92 -25.22 -4.09 -6.02
N ARG A 93 -26.12 -3.36 -6.68
CA ARG A 93 -27.53 -3.40 -6.29
C ARG A 93 -27.99 -4.84 -6.50
N ASP A 94 -28.68 -5.40 -5.50
CA ASP A 94 -29.28 -6.72 -5.59
C ASP A 94 -29.88 -6.94 -6.98
N VAL A 95 -29.44 -8.00 -7.64
CA VAL A 95 -30.04 -8.48 -8.88
C VAL A 95 -31.52 -8.71 -8.55
N PRO A 96 -32.47 -8.08 -9.27
CA PRO A 96 -33.88 -8.23 -8.95
C PRO A 96 -34.24 -9.72 -8.93
N ASP A 97 -34.85 -10.12 -7.82
CA ASP A 97 -35.38 -11.46 -7.55
C ASP A 97 -36.06 -12.01 -8.82
N VAL A 98 -35.51 -13.09 -9.37
CA VAL A 98 -36.16 -13.86 -10.43
C VAL A 98 -37.30 -14.63 -9.76
N ARG A 99 -38.38 -13.92 -9.42
CA ARG A 99 -39.65 -14.50 -8.99
C ARG A 99 -40.75 -14.01 -9.91
N GLY A 100 -41.11 -14.85 -10.86
CA GLY A 100 -42.26 -14.61 -11.73
C GLY A 100 -42.34 -15.54 -12.93
N VAL A 101 -42.11 -16.84 -12.74
CA VAL A 101 -42.65 -17.87 -13.64
C VAL A 101 -43.81 -18.56 -12.92
N ASN A 102 -45.02 -18.10 -13.23
CA ASN A 102 -46.25 -18.88 -13.29
C ASN A 102 -47.23 -18.15 -14.20
#